data_AF-A0A350MUY6-F1
#
_entry.id   AF-A0A350MUY6-F1
#
_cell.length_a   1.000
_cell.length_b   1.000
_cell.length_c   1.000
_cell.angle_alpha   90.00
_cell.angle_beta   90.00
_cell.angle_gamma   90.00
#
_symmetry.space_group_name_H-M   'P 1'
#
loop_
_entity.id
_entity.type
_entity.pdbx_description
1 polymer ?
#
loop_
_entity_poly.entity_id
_entity_poly.type
_entity_poly.pdbx_seq_one_letter_code
_entity_poly.pdbx_strand_id
1 'polypeptide(L)'
;MKDYYEILEVHHDASPEVIEKAYKTLSFKHHPDRQPPDQRNRATKKMQDLNEAYRVLSDPILRRVHGEQRSGTERALRMLLIFWEDGLLGLAKFWLKG
;
A
#
# COMPACT_ATOMS: atom_id res chain seq x y z
N MET A 1 -0.84 7.91 -2.48
CA MET A 1 -1.01 6.65 -3.24
C MET A 1 -1.79 5.70 -2.34
N LYS A 2 -2.79 4.96 -2.85
CA LYS A 2 -3.51 3.98 -2.02
C LYS A 2 -2.56 2.83 -1.68
N ASP A 3 -2.55 2.40 -0.42
CA ASP A 3 -1.82 1.22 0.00
C ASP A 3 -2.74 0.00 -0.12
N TYR A 4 -2.52 -0.82 -1.14
CA TYR A 4 -3.36 -1.99 -1.41
C TYR A 4 -3.18 -3.09 -0.36
N TYR A 5 -2.03 -3.14 0.32
CA TYR A 5 -1.78 -4.09 1.40
C TYR A 5 -2.58 -3.71 2.65
N GLU A 6 -2.64 -2.42 2.98
CA GLU A 6 -3.50 -1.90 4.05
C GLU A 6 -4.99 -2.10 3.75
N ILE A 7 -5.41 -1.89 2.49
CA ILE A 7 -6.82 -2.09 2.08
C ILE A 7 -7.26 -3.54 2.27
N LEU A 8 -6.38 -4.51 1.96
CA LEU A 8 -6.63 -5.93 2.16
C LEU A 8 -6.27 -6.41 3.58
N GLU A 9 -5.80 -5.52 4.46
CA GLU A 9 -5.41 -5.84 5.85
C GLU A 9 -4.35 -6.97 5.92
N VAL A 10 -3.40 -6.96 4.98
CA VAL A 10 -2.32 -7.95 4.89
C VAL A 10 -0.94 -7.31 4.95
N HIS A 11 0.07 -8.11 5.32
CA HIS A 11 1.46 -7.68 5.26
C HIS A 11 1.95 -7.56 3.80
N HIS A 12 2.97 -6.72 3.54
CA HIS A 12 3.55 -6.55 2.20
C HIS A 12 4.16 -7.84 1.64
N ASP A 13 4.67 -8.69 2.54
CA ASP A 13 5.23 -10.02 2.21
C ASP A 13 4.17 -11.12 2.12
N ALA A 14 2.87 -10.79 2.17
CA ALA A 14 1.82 -11.81 2.12
C ALA A 14 1.90 -12.66 0.84
N SER A 15 1.73 -13.98 0.99
CA SER A 15 1.65 -14.88 -0.16
C SER A 15 0.38 -14.61 -0.98
N PRO A 16 0.34 -15.00 -2.27
CA PRO A 16 -0.87 -14.87 -3.10
C PRO A 16 -2.10 -15.52 -2.47
N GLU A 17 -1.91 -16.65 -1.79
CA GLU A 17 -2.97 -17.38 -1.07
C GLU A 17 -3.55 -16.56 0.09
N VAL A 18 -2.69 -15.86 0.85
CA VAL A 18 -3.12 -14.98 1.95
C VAL A 18 -3.90 -13.79 1.40
N ILE A 19 -3.43 -13.20 0.28
CA ILE A 19 -4.11 -12.09 -0.41
C ILE A 19 -5.51 -12.52 -0.89
N GLU A 20 -5.62 -13.69 -1.53
CA GLU A 20 -6.89 -14.22 -2.00
C GLU A 20 -7.86 -14.49 -0.83
N LYS A 21 -7.35 -15.10 0.24
CA LYS A 21 -8.16 -15.39 1.44
C LYS A 21 -8.65 -14.11 2.11
N ALA A 22 -7.78 -13.12 2.28
CA ALA A 22 -8.14 -11.83 2.87
C ALA A 22 -9.21 -11.11 2.03
N TYR A 23 -9.04 -11.08 0.71
CA TYR A 23 -10.04 -10.51 -0.20
C TYR A 23 -11.40 -11.20 -0.05
N LYS A 24 -11.46 -12.54 -0.08
CA LYS A 24 -12.72 -13.28 0.09
C LYS A 24 -13.40 -12.95 1.43
N THR A 25 -12.63 -12.93 2.52
CA THR A 25 -13.16 -12.61 3.86
C THR A 25 -13.69 -11.19 3.95
N LEU A 26 -12.93 -10.20 3.46
CA LEU A 26 -13.30 -8.79 3.51
C LEU A 26 -14.49 -8.46 2.59
N SER A 27 -14.52 -9.04 1.38
CA SER A 27 -15.63 -8.89 0.45
C SER A 27 -16.92 -9.45 1.02
N PHE A 28 -16.87 -10.60 1.69
CA PHE A 28 -18.05 -11.14 2.39
C PHE A 28 -18.51 -10.22 3.54
N LYS A 29 -17.57 -9.67 4.31
CA LYS A 29 -17.87 -8.76 5.43
C LYS A 29 -18.48 -7.44 4.96
N HIS A 30 -17.98 -6.89 3.85
CA HIS A 30 -18.35 -5.56 3.34
C HIS A 30 -19.33 -5.59 2.16
N HIS A 31 -19.95 -6.73 1.87
CA HIS A 31 -20.90 -6.84 0.76
C HIS A 31 -22.12 -5.92 0.99
N PRO A 32 -22.50 -5.05 0.03
CA PRO A 32 -23.57 -4.06 0.22
C PRO A 32 -24.95 -4.68 0.50
N ASP A 33 -25.17 -5.94 0.12
CA ASP A 33 -26.42 -6.66 0.41
C ASP A 33 -26.53 -7.15 1.86
N ARG A 34 -25.41 -7.20 2.58
CA ARG A 34 -25.36 -7.62 3.99
C ARG A 34 -25.31 -6.43 4.94
N GLN A 35 -25.44 -5.21 4.40
CA GLN A 35 -25.25 -3.96 5.12
C GLN A 35 -26.57 -3.18 5.22
N PRO A 36 -26.80 -2.48 6.34
CA PRO A 36 -27.96 -1.61 6.50
C PRO A 36 -28.09 -0.58 5.36
N PRO A 37 -29.32 -0.12 5.01
CA PRO A 37 -29.56 0.82 3.92
C PRO A 37 -28.70 2.09 3.97
N ASP A 38 -28.48 2.63 5.17
CA ASP A 38 -27.65 3.82 5.44
C ASP A 38 -26.14 3.58 5.23
N GLN A 39 -25.70 2.32 5.23
CA GLN A 39 -24.30 1.92 5.07
C GLN A 39 -23.98 1.38 3.69
N ARG A 40 -24.98 1.12 2.84
CA ARG A 40 -24.76 0.54 1.49
C ARG A 40 -23.78 1.35 0.65
N ASN A 41 -23.86 2.68 0.68
CA ASN A 41 -22.93 3.53 -0.07
C ASN A 41 -21.48 3.37 0.40
N ARG A 42 -21.24 3.27 1.71
CA ARG A 42 -19.89 3.01 2.25
C ARG A 42 -19.42 1.61 1.91
N ALA A 43 -20.31 0.62 1.98
CA ALA A 43 -20.04 -0.76 1.64
C ALA A 43 -19.66 -0.92 0.16
N THR A 44 -20.38 -0.25 -0.75
CA THR A 44 -20.05 -0.20 -2.18
C THR A 44 -18.66 0.40 -2.42
N LYS A 45 -18.34 1.52 -1.76
CA LYS A 45 -17.02 2.15 -1.89
C LYS A 45 -15.90 1.22 -1.37
N LYS A 46 -16.11 0.61 -0.20
CA LYS A 46 -15.16 -0.36 0.38
C LYS A 46 -14.97 -1.56 -0.55
N MET A 47 -16.05 -2.07 -1.16
CA MET A 47 -15.98 -3.16 -2.14
C MET A 47 -15.18 -2.76 -3.38
N GLN A 48 -15.35 -1.53 -3.89
CA GLN A 48 -14.56 -1.02 -5.01
C GLN A 48 -13.07 -0.97 -4.66
N ASP A 49 -12.72 -0.48 -3.47
CA ASP A 49 -11.33 -0.44 -3.00
C ASP A 49 -10.74 -1.86 -2.85
N LEU A 50 -11.51 -2.82 -2.31
CA LEU A 50 -11.09 -4.23 -2.19
C LEU A 50 -10.84 -4.88 -3.55
N ASN A 51 -11.71 -4.62 -4.53
CA ASN A 51 -11.58 -5.14 -5.89
C ASN A 51 -10.34 -4.57 -6.60
N GLU A 52 -10.10 -3.26 -6.45
CA GLU A 52 -8.92 -2.59 -7.00
C GLU A 52 -7.63 -3.15 -6.39
N ALA A 53 -7.58 -3.26 -5.06
CA ALA A 53 -6.44 -3.80 -4.34
C ALA A 53 -6.16 -5.26 -4.75
N TYR A 54 -7.19 -6.10 -4.81
CA TYR A 54 -7.03 -7.50 -5.23
C TYR A 54 -6.53 -7.60 -6.67
N ARG A 55 -7.10 -6.85 -7.62
CA ARG A 55 -6.67 -6.85 -9.02
C ARG A 55 -5.18 -6.56 -9.17
N VAL A 56 -4.66 -5.59 -8.41
CA VAL A 56 -3.25 -5.20 -8.48
C VAL A 56 -2.36 -6.22 -7.78
N LEU A 57 -2.75 -6.72 -6.60
CA LEU A 57 -1.93 -7.61 -5.80
C LEU A 57 -1.98 -9.08 -6.22
N SER A 58 -3.02 -9.51 -6.94
CA SER A 58 -3.15 -10.87 -7.47
C SER A 58 -2.29 -11.10 -8.71
N ASP A 59 -2.03 -10.05 -9.50
CA ASP A 59 -1.19 -10.13 -10.69
C ASP A 59 0.27 -9.87 -10.30
N PRO A 60 1.21 -10.81 -10.58
CA PRO A 60 2.59 -10.68 -10.16
C PRO A 60 3.33 -9.50 -10.81
N ILE A 61 2.96 -9.12 -12.04
CA ILE A 61 3.54 -7.99 -12.75
C ILE A 61 3.04 -6.68 -12.12
N LEU A 62 1.72 -6.55 -11.93
CA LEU A 62 1.13 -5.35 -11.33
C LEU A 62 1.57 -5.17 -9.87
N ARG A 63 1.67 -6.27 -9.12
CA ARG A 63 2.17 -6.26 -7.73
C ARG A 63 3.61 -5.76 -7.66
N ARG A 64 4.47 -6.20 -8.57
CA ARG A 64 5.86 -5.74 -8.65
C ARG A 64 5.94 -4.25 -8.94
N VAL A 65 5.20 -3.77 -9.96
CA VAL A 65 5.16 -2.34 -10.31
C VAL A 65 4.66 -1.50 -9.14
N HIS A 66 3.61 -1.95 -8.44
CA HIS A 66 3.09 -1.27 -7.26
C HIS A 66 4.12 -1.25 -6.11
N GLY A 67 4.82 -2.37 -5.87
CA GLY A 67 5.90 -2.44 -4.90
C GLY A 67 7.07 -1.51 -5.21
N GLU A 68 7.48 -1.43 -6.48
CA GLU A 68 8.54 -0.51 -6.94
C GLU A 68 8.11 0.95 -6.73
N GLN A 69 6.88 1.33 -7.08
CA GLN A 69 6.32 2.67 -6.83
C GLN A 69 6.30 3.03 -5.34
N ARG A 70 5.86 2.09 -4.47
CA ARG A 70 5.87 2.27 -3.01
C ARG A 70 7.29 2.44 -2.48
N SER A 71 8.23 1.62 -2.95
CA SER A 71 9.63 1.69 -2.53
C SER A 71 10.28 3.01 -2.95
N GLY A 72 9.91 3.59 -4.10
CA GLY A 72 10.39 4.91 -4.52
C GLY A 72 9.98 6.01 -3.56
N THR A 73 8.73 5.99 -3.08
CA THR A 73 8.25 6.95 -2.07
C THR A 73 8.90 6.75 -0.71
N GLU A 74 9.06 5.50 -0.24
CA GLU A 74 9.75 5.21 1.01
C GLU A 74 11.23 5.58 0.95
N ARG A 75 11.90 5.38 -0.20
CA ARG A 75 13.29 5.80 -0.41
C ARG A 75 13.43 7.32 -0.41
N ALA A 76 12.53 8.06 -1.06
CA ALA A 76 12.55 9.52 -1.03
C ALA A 76 12.30 10.07 0.38
N LEU A 77 11.35 9.49 1.12
CA LEU A 77 11.08 9.86 2.52
C LEU A 77 12.22 9.48 3.46
N ARG A 78 12.82 8.29 3.30
CA ARG A 78 14.03 7.88 4.05
C ARG A 78 15.21 8.79 3.73
N MET A 79 15.41 9.19 2.47
CA MET A 79 16.41 10.18 2.11
C MET A 79 16.11 11.53 2.78
N LEU A 80 14.89 12.05 2.67
CA LEU A 80 14.49 13.31 3.29
C LEU A 80 14.62 13.29 4.83
N LEU A 81 14.35 12.15 5.47
CA LEU A 81 14.55 11.96 6.90
C LEU A 81 16.04 11.97 7.28
N ILE A 82 16.91 11.29 6.52
CA ILE A 82 18.37 11.40 6.67
C ILE A 82 18.81 12.86 6.50
N PHE A 83 18.24 13.59 5.53
CA PHE A 83 18.52 15.01 5.32
C PHE A 83 18.00 15.92 6.46
N TRP A 84 16.98 15.50 7.22
CA TRP A 84 16.43 16.25 8.36
C TRP A 84 17.15 15.90 9.67
N GLU A 85 17.57 14.65 9.87
CA GLU A 85 18.29 14.20 11.07
C GLU A 85 19.77 14.62 11.06
N ASP A 86 20.43 14.66 9.90
CA ASP A 86 21.86 14.99 9.75
C ASP A 86 22.14 16.41 9.20
N GLY A 87 21.21 17.35 9.42
CA GLY A 87 21.18 18.69 8.83
C GLY A 87 22.55 19.33 8.48
N LEU A 88 22.68 19.80 7.24
CA LEU A 88 23.79 20.62 6.67
C LEU A 88 25.25 20.12 6.80
N LEU A 89 25.54 19.04 7.53
CA LEU A 89 26.92 18.54 7.71
C LEU A 89 27.37 17.54 6.64
N GLY A 90 26.42 16.95 5.89
CA GLY A 90 26.72 16.00 4.82
C GLY A 90 27.48 16.60 3.62
N LEU A 91 27.31 17.89 3.34
CA LEU A 91 28.00 18.58 2.24
C LEU A 91 29.42 19.05 2.62
N ALA A 92 29.68 19.36 3.89
CA ALA A 92 31.00 19.81 4.35
C ALA A 92 32.05 18.69 4.28
N LYS A 93 31.64 17.42 4.45
CA LYS A 93 32.54 16.26 4.36
C LYS A 93 32.90 15.87 2.92
N PHE A 94 32.09 16.26 1.94
CA PHE A 94 32.29 15.91 0.53
C PHE A 94 33.24 16.90 -0.18
N TRP A 95 33.40 18.13 0.32
CA TRP A 95 34.29 19.17 -0.25
C TRP A 95 35.67 19.28 0.41
N LEU A 96 35.98 18.48 1.43
CA LEU A 96 37.28 18.48 2.12
C LEU A 96 38.15 17.24 1.81
N LYS A 97 37.73 16.38 0.88
CA LYS A 97 38.48 15.18 0.52
C LYS A 97 38.33 14.84 -0.97
N GLY A 98 39.06 15.58 -1.82
CA GLY A 98 39.24 15.26 -3.24
C GLY A 98 39.35 16.48 -4.11
#